data_AF-A0A1H9C0X2-F1
#
_entry.id   AF-A0A1H9C0X2-F1
#
_cell.length_a   1.000
_cell.length_b   1.000
_cell.length_c   1.000
_cell.angle_alpha   90.00
_cell.angle_beta   90.00
_cell.angle_gamma   90.00
#
_symmetry.space_group_name_H-M   'P 1'
#
loop_
_entity.id
_entity.type
_entity.pdbx_description
1 polymer ?
#
loop_
_entity_poly.entity_id
_entity_poly.type
_entity_poly.pdbx_seq_one_letter_code
_entity_poly.pdbx_strand_id
1 'polypeptide(L)'
;MQACGIPVVTRKKHGLLSTVINGKTGYLFNTRNDFKTSLIKLLKNGKVNKEYSQQARIFVTEEFDYRNVIDQWLNVFNDIEENIKTYAKFSKRDYLNGLNI
;
A
#
# COMPACT_ATOMS: atom_id res chain seq x y z
N MET A 1 -6.90 6.16 -5.93
CA MET A 1 -5.87 6.98 -6.63
C MET A 1 -4.82 6.11 -7.30
N GLN A 2 -4.11 5.23 -6.57
CA GLN A 2 -3.07 4.37 -7.18
C GLN A 2 -3.58 3.44 -8.29
N ALA A 3 -4.81 2.92 -8.20
CA ALA A 3 -5.44 2.16 -9.30
C ALA A 3 -5.51 2.94 -10.62
N CYS A 4 -5.65 4.27 -10.54
CA CYS A 4 -5.65 5.16 -11.70
C CYS A 4 -4.22 5.49 -12.18
N GLY A 5 -3.19 4.90 -11.57
CA GLY A 5 -1.79 5.21 -11.82
C GLY A 5 -1.36 6.56 -11.25
N ILE A 6 -1.98 7.03 -10.16
CA ILE A 6 -1.60 8.30 -9.52
C ILE A 6 -0.73 8.00 -8.29
N PRO A 7 0.54 8.45 -8.25
CA PRO A 7 1.40 8.33 -7.07
C PRO A 7 0.80 9.06 -5.87
N VAL A 8 0.88 8.46 -4.68
CA VAL A 8 0.26 9.01 -3.47
C VAL A 8 1.32 9.51 -2.49
N VAL A 9 1.13 10.71 -1.94
CA VAL A 9 1.92 11.23 -0.82
C VAL A 9 1.05 11.21 0.43
N THR A 10 1.39 10.38 1.43
CA THR A 10 0.56 10.18 2.62
C THR A 10 1.37 10.09 3.91
N ARG A 11 0.70 10.23 5.06
CA ARG A 11 1.33 10.13 6.39
C ARG A 11 1.93 8.75 6.59
N LYS A 12 3.11 8.68 7.21
CA LYS A 12 3.72 7.42 7.68
C LYS A 12 3.04 6.97 8.99
N LYS A 13 1.78 6.53 8.93
CA LYS A 13 1.01 6.17 10.14
C LYS A 13 -0.01 5.04 9.89
N HIS A 14 -0.06 4.07 10.81
CA HIS A 14 -1.07 3.00 10.86
C HIS A 14 -1.27 2.29 9.51
N GLY A 15 -2.51 2.02 9.12
CA GLY A 15 -2.86 1.36 7.86
C GLY A 15 -2.39 2.08 6.59
N LEU A 16 -1.94 3.34 6.67
CA LEU A 16 -1.38 4.01 5.49
C LEU A 16 -0.03 3.42 5.08
N LEU A 17 0.70 2.83 6.03
CA LEU A 17 2.00 2.22 5.78
C LEU A 17 1.90 1.06 4.77
N SER A 18 0.83 0.28 4.84
CA SER A 18 0.60 -0.84 3.92
C SER A 18 0.02 -0.40 2.57
N THR A 19 -0.34 0.87 2.41
CA THR A 19 -0.96 1.37 1.17
C THR A 19 0.02 2.04 0.21
N VAL A 20 1.23 2.40 0.63
CA VAL A 20 2.20 3.08 -0.24
C VAL A 20 3.60 2.53 0.00
N ILE A 21 4.26 2.06 -1.05
CA ILE A 21 5.67 1.68 -0.98
C ILE A 21 6.49 2.96 -1.17
N ASN A 22 7.07 3.45 -0.08
CA ASN A 22 7.82 4.71 -0.06
C ASN A 22 8.94 4.71 -1.10
N GLY A 23 8.97 5.73 -1.96
CA GLY A 23 9.97 5.86 -3.03
C GLY A 23 9.75 4.93 -4.22
N LYS A 24 8.62 4.22 -4.30
CA LYS A 24 8.27 3.34 -5.44
C LYS A 24 6.89 3.64 -6.00
N THR A 25 5.86 3.69 -5.16
CA THR A 25 4.48 3.98 -5.59
C THR A 25 4.00 5.37 -5.16
N GLY A 26 4.86 6.10 -4.43
CA GLY A 26 4.53 7.35 -3.78
C GLY A 26 5.53 7.68 -2.67
N TYR A 27 5.13 8.54 -1.74
CA TYR A 27 5.95 8.92 -0.59
C TYR A 27 5.18 8.83 0.72
N LEU A 28 5.85 8.33 1.76
CA LEU A 28 5.41 8.39 3.14
C LEU A 28 6.13 9.56 3.85
N PHE A 29 5.38 10.40 4.57
CA PHE A 29 5.94 11.56 5.26
C PHE A 29 5.65 11.57 6.77
N ASN A 30 6.58 12.12 7.55
CA ASN A 30 6.42 12.33 9.00
C ASN A 30 6.06 13.78 9.32
N THR A 31 6.77 14.72 8.69
CA THR A 31 6.63 16.16 8.94
C THR A 31 5.95 16.90 7.78
N ARG A 32 5.50 18.13 8.04
CA ARG A 32 4.95 19.01 6.99
C ARG A 32 5.99 19.36 5.93
N ASN A 33 7.27 19.44 6.31
CA ASN A 33 8.33 19.77 5.36
C ASN A 33 8.57 18.62 4.38
N ASP A 34 8.62 17.38 4.89
CA ASP A 34 8.73 16.16 4.07
C ASP A 34 7.59 16.06 3.06
N PHE A 35 6.37 16.37 3.48
CA PHE A 35 5.20 16.43 2.61
C PHE A 35 5.41 17.41 1.45
N LYS A 36 5.81 18.66 1.75
CA LYS A 36 6.06 19.69 0.72
C LYS A 36 7.15 19.24 -0.26
N THR A 37 8.28 18.77 0.25
CA THR A 37 9.42 18.34 -0.57
C THR A 37 9.03 17.18 -1.49
N SER A 38 8.32 16.19 -0.96
CA SER A 38 7.85 15.01 -1.71
C SER A 38 6.86 15.39 -2.81
N LEU A 39 5.90 16.26 -2.48
CA LEU A 39 4.92 16.76 -3.44
C LEU A 39 5.59 17.56 -4.57
N ILE A 40 6.48 18.51 -4.23
CA ILE A 40 7.21 19.31 -5.21
C ILE A 40 8.06 18.42 -6.13
N LYS A 41 8.71 17.38 -5.59
CA LYS A 41 9.50 16.43 -6.38
C LYS A 41 8.65 15.71 -7.44
N LEU A 42 7.47 15.21 -7.06
CA LEU A 42 6.55 14.54 -7.99
C LEU A 42 5.97 15.49 -9.04
N LEU A 43 5.72 16.75 -8.68
CA LEU A 43 5.20 17.76 -9.61
C LEU A 43 6.25 18.23 -10.61
N LYS A 44 7.52 18.39 -10.18
CA LYS A 44 8.59 18.94 -11.02
C LYS A 44 9.35 17.89 -11.82
N ASN A 45 9.36 16.63 -11.39
CA ASN A 45 10.10 15.56 -12.07
C ASN A 45 9.14 14.58 -12.77
N GLY A 46 8.82 14.87 -14.03
CA GLY A 46 7.91 14.04 -14.83
C GLY A 46 8.39 12.59 -15.02
N LYS A 47 9.71 12.34 -15.04
CA LYS A 47 10.26 10.97 -15.13
C LYS A 47 9.93 10.16 -13.89
N VAL A 48 10.23 10.71 -12.71
CA VAL A 48 9.93 10.07 -11.41
C VAL A 48 8.42 9.89 -11.25
N ASN A 49 7.63 10.90 -11.63
CA ASN A 49 6.18 10.81 -11.57
C ASN A 49 5.64 9.65 -12.42
N LYS A 50 6.08 9.55 -13.68
CA LYS A 50 5.66 8.48 -14.60
C LYS A 50 6.08 7.10 -14.10
N GLU A 51 7.31 6.96 -13.60
CA GLU A 51 7.80 5.71 -13.01
C GLU A 51 6.92 5.28 -11.84
N TYR A 52 6.66 6.19 -10.90
CA TYR A 52 5.83 5.86 -9.73
C TYR A 52 4.37 5.61 -10.10
N SER A 53 3.87 6.26 -11.15
CA SER A 53 2.52 6.05 -11.68
C SER A 53 2.32 4.62 -12.17
N GLN A 54 3.31 4.08 -12.88
CA GLN A 54 3.31 2.69 -13.34
C GLN A 54 3.40 1.71 -12.18
N GLN A 55 4.33 1.95 -11.25
CA GLN A 55 4.52 1.10 -10.08
C GLN A 55 3.29 1.11 -9.15
N ALA A 56 2.63 2.26 -8.99
CA ALA A 56 1.40 2.38 -8.20
C ALA A 56 0.26 1.52 -8.73
N ARG A 57 0.13 1.43 -10.07
CA ARG A 57 -0.88 0.56 -10.70
C ARG A 57 -0.57 -0.91 -10.49
N ILE A 58 0.69 -1.30 -10.72
CA ILE A 58 1.17 -2.68 -10.52
C ILE A 58 0.89 -3.12 -9.08
N PHE A 59 1.32 -2.30 -8.10
CA PHE A 59 1.13 -2.57 -6.68
C PHE A 59 -0.34 -2.79 -6.29
N VAL A 60 -1.26 -1.95 -6.80
CA VAL A 60 -2.68 -2.13 -6.50
C VAL A 60 -3.25 -3.40 -7.12
N THR A 61 -2.85 -3.73 -8.35
CA THR A 61 -3.30 -4.97 -9.01
C THR A 61 -2.76 -6.22 -8.32
N GLU A 62 -1.54 -6.17 -7.79
CA GLU A 62 -0.95 -7.32 -7.09
C GLU A 62 -1.55 -7.52 -5.69
N GLU A 63 -1.67 -6.45 -4.91
CA GLU A 63 -1.98 -6.53 -3.47
C GLU A 63 -3.45 -6.30 -3.14
N PHE A 64 -4.19 -5.58 -3.99
CA PHE A 64 -5.55 -5.09 -3.69
C PHE A 64 -6.57 -5.37 -4.81
N ASP A 65 -6.26 -6.22 -5.78
CA ASP A 65 -7.27 -6.65 -6.76
C ASP A 65 -8.40 -7.39 -6.03
N TYR A 66 -9.64 -6.95 -6.28
CA TYR A 66 -10.83 -7.49 -5.60
C TYR A 66 -11.00 -8.99 -5.82
N ARG A 67 -10.50 -9.53 -6.94
CA ARG A 67 -10.54 -10.98 -7.24
C ARG A 67 -9.68 -11.74 -6.25
N ASN A 68 -8.45 -11.27 -6.04
CA ASN A 68 -7.53 -11.85 -5.04
C ASN A 68 -8.13 -11.76 -3.62
N VAL A 69 -8.85 -10.66 -3.33
CA VAL A 69 -9.51 -10.46 -2.03
C VAL A 69 -10.69 -11.43 -1.87
N ILE A 70 -11.51 -11.62 -2.90
CA ILE A 70 -12.62 -12.58 -2.90
C ILE A 70 -12.08 -14.00 -2.67
N ASP A 71 -11.04 -14.41 -3.39
CA ASP A 71 -10.45 -15.74 -3.24
C ASP A 71 -9.92 -15.97 -1.82
N GLN A 72 -9.30 -14.95 -1.21
CA GLN A 72 -8.86 -15.00 0.19
C GLN A 72 -10.04 -15.19 1.16
N TRP A 73 -11.16 -14.49 0.94
CA TRP A 73 -12.36 -14.66 1.76
C TRP A 73 -13.01 -16.03 1.59
N LEU A 74 -13.11 -16.53 0.36
CA LEU A 74 -13.63 -17.88 0.08
C LEU A 74 -12.82 -18.96 0.79
N ASN A 75 -11.49 -18.84 0.77
CA ASN A 75 -10.62 -19.76 1.53
C ASN A 75 -10.90 -19.71 3.03
N VAL A 76 -11.12 -18.53 3.61
CA VAL A 76 -11.48 -18.39 5.03
C VAL A 76 -12.81 -19.09 5.32
N PHE A 77 -13.82 -18.95 4.45
CA PHE A 77 -15.10 -19.62 4.64
C PHE A 77 -14.97 -21.14 4.57
N ASN A 78 -14.23 -21.66 3.58
CA ASN A 78 -13.96 -23.10 3.46
C ASN A 78 -13.20 -23.64 4.67
N ASP A 79 -12.18 -22.91 5.15
CA ASP A 79 -11.43 -23.30 6.35
C ASP A 79 -12.35 -23.40 7.58
N ILE A 80 -13.32 -22.49 7.72
CA ILE A 80 -14.32 -22.54 8.80
C ILE A 80 -15.24 -23.74 8.67
N GLU A 81 -15.75 -24.03 7.45
CA GLU A 81 -16.60 -25.19 7.19
C GLU A 81 -15.88 -26.52 7.48
N GLU A 82 -14.60 -26.60 7.15
CA GLU A 82 -13.75 -27.77 7.38
C GLU A 82 -13.16 -27.82 8.81
N ASN A 83 -13.50 -26.85 9.67
CA ASN A 83 -13.00 -26.73 11.04
C ASN A 83 -11.45 -26.62 11.12
N ILE A 84 -10.84 -26.07 10.08
CA ILE A 84 -9.41 -25.77 9.98
C ILE A 84 -9.14 -24.45 10.72
N LYS A 85 -8.12 -24.44 11.58
CA LYS A 85 -7.67 -23.20 12.23
C LYS A 85 -7.11 -22.23 11.19
N THR A 86 -7.87 -21.18 10.92
CA THR A 86 -7.46 -20.06 10.07
C THR A 86 -6.49 -19.14 10.82
N TYR A 87 -5.41 -18.74 10.16
CA TYR A 87 -4.51 -17.71 10.67
C TYR A 87 -4.61 -16.47 9.79
N ALA A 88 -4.92 -15.33 10.40
CA ALA A 88 -4.88 -14.06 9.69
C ALA A 88 -3.45 -13.80 9.18
N LYS A 89 -3.26 -13.80 7.86
CA LYS A 89 -2.03 -13.33 7.23
C LYS A 89 -2.01 -11.81 7.28
N PHE A 90 -1.50 -11.25 8.36
CA PHE A 90 -1.21 -9.81 8.39
C PHE A 90 -0.04 -9.52 7.45
N SER A 91 -0.20 -8.51 6.59
CA SER A 91 0.92 -7.93 5.84
C SER A 91 1.98 -7.45 6.84
N LYS A 92 3.03 -8.27 7.03
CA LYS A 92 4.12 -8.06 7.98
C LYS A 92 4.93 -6.78 7.74
N ARG A 93 4.85 -6.16 6.55
CA ARG A 93 5.84 -5.16 6.12
C ARG A 93 5.97 -3.98 7.08
N ASP A 94 4.86 -3.45 7.62
CA ASP A 94 4.94 -2.18 8.38
C ASP A 94 4.00 -2.03 9.58
N TYR A 95 2.99 -2.89 9.77
CA TYR A 95 1.98 -2.65 10.81
C TYR A 95 2.56 -2.77 12.22
N LEU A 96 3.44 -3.76 12.45
CA LEU A 96 4.12 -3.96 13.73
C LEU A 96 5.29 -2.99 13.91
N ASN A 97 6.01 -2.63 12.84
CA ASN A 97 7.14 -1.69 12.93
C ASN A 97 6.71 -0.22 13.15
N GLY A 98 5.45 0.11 12.88
CA GLY A 98 4.86 1.45 13.13
C GLY A 98 4.15 1.58 14.48
N LEU A 99 4.01 0.47 15.21
CA LEU A 99 3.57 0.42 16.59
C LEU A 99 4.86 0.26 17.42
N ASN A 100 5.36 1.32 18.05
CA ASN A 100 6.46 1.18 19.03
C ASN A 100 5.98 0.29 20.20
N ILE A 101 6.03 -1.03 20.03
CA ILE A 101 5.77 -2.07 21.02
C ILE A 101 7.00 -2.99 21.02
#